data_AF-A0A4U8Q9T7-F1
#
_entry.id   AF-A0A4U8Q9T7-F1
#
_cell.length_a   1.000
_cell.length_b   1.000
_cell.length_c   1.000
_cell.angle_alpha   90.00
_cell.angle_beta   90.00
_cell.angle_gamma   90.00
#
_symmetry.space_group_name_H-M   'P 1'
#
loop_
_entity.id
_entity.type
_entity.pdbx_description
1 polymer ?
#
loop_
_entity_poly.entity_id
_entity_poly.type
_entity_poly.pdbx_seq_one_letter_code
_entity_poly.pdbx_strand_id
1 'polypeptide(L)'
;MRDNVTEIPALEHKYGDWKVTDEATCIEAGSRTKECSVCHDVVTEAIPALGHDWESNYIIDKVATCTEDGTKSIYCKRCSEQKDITKIPALGHNYGEWSITKEATCTDKGIHTKVCMRCPEEVSEEIPALGHSAGDWEVEKASTIFTKGVEVKKCERCDIVLEKRDIKKKKAKVKLNAKSTTMQVNKTSTALKVKSSSRGDTVRKWTSLNKKVAAVDKKTGKITAKSVGYTYITVTMKSGVSAKCKVIVQENAVATKKVLFGAKSIEIKNGKSKKLQVLRTPISANDKLEFTSSREKVAVVNSKGKVTAKSKGSTTITVKTATGKKASCKIYVK
;
A
#
# COMPACT_ATOMS: atom_id res chain seq x y z
N MET A 1 95.71 -71.04 85.00
CA MET A 1 94.76 -71.81 84.18
C MET A 1 94.26 -70.90 83.08
N ARG A 2 94.37 -71.38 81.81
CA ARG A 2 93.65 -70.93 80.60
C ARG A 2 93.99 -69.52 80.08
N ASP A 3 94.17 -69.26 78.80
CA ASP A 3 94.33 -70.06 77.59
C ASP A 3 95.02 -69.15 76.56
N ASN A 4 95.88 -69.72 75.72
CA ASN A 4 96.46 -69.06 74.56
C ASN A 4 95.36 -68.92 73.49
N VAL A 5 95.01 -67.69 73.12
CA VAL A 5 94.28 -67.40 71.88
C VAL A 5 95.05 -66.30 71.15
N THR A 6 95.77 -66.71 70.11
CA THR A 6 96.35 -65.80 69.12
C THR A 6 95.23 -65.40 68.16
N GLU A 7 94.74 -64.16 68.28
CA GLU A 7 93.84 -63.58 67.29
C GLU A 7 94.58 -63.45 65.95
N ILE A 8 94.06 -64.12 64.91
CA ILE A 8 94.46 -63.87 63.53
C ILE A 8 93.57 -62.72 63.05
N PRO A 9 94.11 -61.56 62.66
CA PRO A 9 93.30 -60.46 62.18
C PRO A 9 92.56 -60.87 60.90
N ALA A 10 91.25 -60.61 60.86
CA ALA A 10 90.43 -60.86 59.68
C ALA A 10 91.02 -60.07 58.49
N LEU A 11 91.21 -60.73 57.34
CA LEU A 11 91.61 -60.06 56.12
C LEU A 11 90.53 -59.04 55.74
N GLU A 12 90.91 -57.78 55.63
CA GLU A 12 89.99 -56.72 55.18
C GLU A 12 89.51 -57.02 53.75
N HIS A 13 88.21 -56.87 53.53
CA HIS A 13 87.59 -57.12 52.22
C HIS A 13 88.12 -56.16 51.15
N LYS A 14 88.50 -56.71 49.98
CA LYS A 14 88.90 -55.93 48.79
C LYS A 14 87.74 -55.86 47.79
N TYR A 15 86.82 -54.94 48.06
CA TYR A 15 85.71 -54.65 47.16
C TYR A 15 86.14 -53.87 45.93
N GLY A 16 85.60 -54.25 44.77
CA GLY A 16 85.74 -53.49 43.52
C GLY A 16 84.76 -52.31 43.42
N ASP A 17 84.72 -51.70 42.23
CA ASP A 17 83.80 -50.61 41.92
C ASP A 17 82.34 -51.07 41.99
N TRP A 18 81.47 -50.16 42.43
CA TRP A 18 80.03 -50.39 42.43
C TRP A 18 79.48 -50.54 41.01
N LYS A 19 78.60 -51.52 40.81
CA LYS A 19 77.83 -51.74 39.58
C LYS A 19 76.35 -51.53 39.86
N VAL A 20 75.68 -50.68 39.07
CA VAL A 20 74.23 -50.49 39.16
C VAL A 20 73.55 -51.76 38.67
N THR A 21 72.67 -52.32 39.50
CA THR A 21 71.91 -53.53 39.21
C THR A 21 70.46 -53.20 38.84
N ASP A 22 69.87 -52.18 39.48
CA ASP A 22 68.58 -51.61 39.10
C ASP A 22 68.69 -50.08 39.05
N GLU A 23 68.33 -49.48 37.92
CA GLU A 23 68.33 -48.03 37.76
C GLU A 23 67.26 -47.38 38.65
N ALA A 24 67.62 -46.31 39.35
CA ALA A 24 66.67 -45.55 40.15
C ALA A 24 65.68 -44.80 39.24
N THR A 25 64.39 -44.81 39.60
CA THR A 25 63.36 -44.02 38.90
C THR A 25 63.01 -42.76 39.71
N CYS A 26 62.05 -41.96 39.23
CA CYS A 26 61.59 -40.78 39.98
C CYS A 26 60.96 -41.12 41.33
N ILE A 27 60.39 -42.33 41.49
CA ILE A 27 59.61 -42.72 42.68
C ILE A 27 60.27 -43.91 43.38
N GLU A 28 60.83 -44.86 42.63
CA GLU A 28 61.43 -46.08 43.17
C GLU A 28 62.95 -45.94 43.28
N ALA A 29 63.47 -46.33 44.44
CA ALA A 29 64.90 -46.42 44.68
C ALA A 29 65.51 -47.53 43.81
N GLY A 30 66.68 -47.25 43.23
CA GLY A 30 67.46 -48.25 42.50
C GLY A 30 68.38 -49.04 43.44
N SER A 31 69.22 -49.90 42.87
CA SER A 31 70.17 -50.71 43.63
C SER A 31 71.53 -50.77 42.92
N ARG A 32 72.61 -50.79 43.70
CA ARG A 32 73.95 -51.11 43.19
C ARG A 32 74.62 -52.12 44.10
N THR A 33 75.47 -52.95 43.50
CA THR A 33 76.21 -53.99 44.22
C THR A 33 77.71 -53.84 43.99
N LYS A 34 78.51 -54.25 44.96
CA LYS A 34 79.95 -54.48 44.76
C LYS A 34 80.33 -55.80 45.38
N GLU A 35 81.24 -56.48 44.72
CA GLU A 35 81.64 -57.84 45.06
C GLU A 35 83.10 -57.84 45.51
N CYS A 36 83.39 -58.57 46.59
CA CYS A 36 84.75 -58.75 47.06
C CYS A 36 85.48 -59.73 46.15
N SER A 37 86.58 -59.28 45.53
CA SER A 37 87.38 -60.09 44.59
C SER A 37 88.04 -61.33 45.19
N VAL A 38 88.06 -61.45 46.53
CA VAL A 38 88.73 -62.55 47.25
C VAL A 38 87.73 -63.59 47.78
N CYS A 39 86.57 -63.15 48.29
CA CYS A 39 85.58 -64.04 48.93
C CYS A 39 84.22 -64.06 48.26
N HIS A 40 84.01 -63.26 47.21
CA HIS A 40 82.75 -63.13 46.46
C HIS A 40 81.54 -62.66 47.29
N ASP A 41 81.77 -62.13 48.50
CA ASP A 41 80.71 -61.47 49.27
C ASP A 41 80.18 -60.26 48.49
N VAL A 42 78.86 -60.17 48.36
CA VAL A 42 78.17 -59.11 47.60
C VAL A 42 77.44 -58.21 48.57
N VAL A 43 77.85 -56.95 48.60
CA VAL A 43 77.16 -55.91 49.36
C VAL A 43 76.25 -55.15 48.42
N THR A 44 74.97 -55.06 48.76
CA THR A 44 73.96 -54.27 48.04
C THR A 44 73.67 -53.00 48.80
N GLU A 45 73.65 -51.87 48.08
CA GLU A 45 73.27 -50.57 48.61
C GLU A 45 72.14 -49.99 47.77
N ALA A 46 71.17 -49.36 48.43
CA ALA A 46 70.08 -48.67 47.75
C ALA A 46 70.58 -47.35 47.15
N ILE A 47 70.22 -47.09 45.90
CA ILE A 47 70.36 -45.77 45.28
C ILE A 47 69.05 -45.02 45.56
N PRO A 48 69.07 -43.88 46.26
CA PRO A 48 67.86 -43.11 46.51
C PRO A 48 67.11 -42.80 45.21
N ALA A 49 65.77 -42.83 45.26
CA ALA A 49 64.95 -42.42 44.12
C ALA A 49 65.39 -41.04 43.62
N LEU A 50 65.41 -40.85 42.30
CA LEU A 50 65.96 -39.63 41.68
C LEU A 50 65.15 -38.38 42.02
N GLY A 51 63.92 -38.57 42.53
CA GLY A 51 62.92 -37.52 42.64
C GLY A 51 62.44 -37.05 41.27
N HIS A 52 61.48 -36.14 41.29
CA HIS A 52 60.96 -35.55 40.07
C HIS A 52 61.80 -34.37 39.60
N ASP A 53 62.15 -34.37 38.32
CA ASP A 53 62.81 -33.28 37.62
C ASP A 53 61.76 -32.53 36.80
N TRP A 54 61.23 -31.45 37.37
CA TRP A 54 60.07 -30.76 36.82
C TRP A 54 60.43 -29.83 35.68
N GLU A 55 59.57 -29.79 34.66
CA GLU A 55 59.61 -28.75 33.63
C GLU A 55 59.36 -27.36 34.24
N SER A 56 59.89 -26.32 33.59
CA SER A 56 59.74 -24.93 34.05
C SER A 56 58.46 -24.27 33.55
N ASN A 57 57.85 -24.83 32.51
CA ASN A 57 56.67 -24.25 31.84
C ASN A 57 55.44 -25.13 32.05
N TYR A 58 54.28 -24.49 32.16
CA TYR A 58 53.00 -25.16 32.12
C TYR A 58 52.69 -25.69 30.71
N ILE A 59 52.10 -26.87 30.64
CA ILE A 59 51.50 -27.44 29.43
C ILE A 59 49.98 -27.37 29.57
N ILE A 60 49.28 -26.98 28.51
CA ILE A 60 47.81 -26.93 28.49
C ILE A 60 47.28 -28.33 28.19
N ASP A 61 46.65 -28.95 29.19
CA ASP A 61 46.11 -30.31 29.10
C ASP A 61 44.72 -30.31 28.46
N LYS A 62 43.91 -29.30 28.79
CA LYS A 62 42.59 -29.07 28.22
C LYS A 62 42.46 -27.59 27.90
N VAL A 63 42.21 -27.26 26.63
CA VAL A 63 41.92 -25.87 26.25
C VAL A 63 40.58 -25.44 26.83
N ALA A 64 40.51 -24.23 27.36
CA ALA A 64 39.25 -23.66 27.85
C ALA A 64 38.31 -23.37 26.68
N THR A 65 37.01 -23.64 26.88
CA THR A 65 35.96 -23.32 25.90
C THR A 65 35.13 -22.13 26.40
N CYS A 66 34.06 -21.76 25.70
CA CYS A 66 33.16 -20.68 26.14
C CYS A 66 32.47 -20.99 27.49
N THR A 67 32.21 -22.27 27.79
CA THR A 67 31.42 -22.71 28.94
C THR A 67 32.18 -23.63 29.89
N GLU A 68 33.27 -24.26 29.44
CA GLU A 68 34.05 -25.19 30.25
C GLU A 68 35.44 -24.64 30.52
N ASP A 69 35.86 -24.74 31.78
CA ASP A 69 37.24 -24.48 32.18
C ASP A 69 38.20 -25.46 31.46
N GLY A 70 39.35 -24.93 31.08
CA GLY A 70 40.52 -25.69 30.70
C GLY A 70 41.40 -26.05 31.89
N THR A 71 42.47 -26.78 31.65
CA THR A 71 43.46 -27.16 32.67
C THR A 71 44.87 -27.07 32.13
N LYS A 72 45.81 -26.74 33.02
CA LYS A 72 47.25 -26.79 32.74
C LYS A 72 48.01 -27.40 33.91
N SER A 73 49.11 -28.07 33.63
CA SER A 73 49.94 -28.76 34.62
C SER A 73 51.43 -28.65 34.27
N ILE A 74 52.29 -28.96 35.24
CA ILE A 74 53.75 -29.09 35.04
C ILE A 74 54.09 -30.58 35.07
N TYR A 75 54.85 -31.04 34.09
CA TYR A 75 55.25 -32.44 33.93
C TYR A 75 56.68 -32.67 34.41
N CYS A 76 56.95 -33.88 34.88
CA CYS A 76 58.32 -34.32 35.10
C CYS A 76 58.99 -34.64 33.74
N LYS A 77 60.25 -34.24 33.55
CA LYS A 77 61.06 -34.52 32.36
C LYS A 77 61.37 -36.00 32.17
N ARG A 78 61.34 -36.75 33.28
CA ARG A 78 61.81 -38.13 33.37
C ARG A 78 60.67 -39.14 33.50
N CYS A 79 59.48 -38.71 33.92
CA CYS A 79 58.30 -39.57 34.06
C CYS A 79 57.01 -38.79 33.75
N SER A 80 55.89 -39.48 33.57
CA SER A 80 54.61 -38.84 33.20
C SER A 80 53.85 -38.19 34.36
N GLU A 81 54.45 -38.09 35.54
CA GLU A 81 53.82 -37.50 36.73
C GLU A 81 53.57 -36.00 36.54
N GLN A 82 52.46 -35.51 37.08
CA GLN A 82 52.03 -34.11 36.97
C GLN A 82 51.95 -33.45 38.34
N LYS A 83 52.21 -32.15 38.39
CA LYS A 83 51.95 -31.32 39.57
C LYS A 83 51.39 -29.95 39.20
N ASP A 84 50.99 -29.19 40.23
CA ASP A 84 50.51 -27.81 40.11
C ASP A 84 49.36 -27.68 39.09
N ILE A 85 48.47 -28.68 39.06
CA ILE A 85 47.30 -28.69 38.17
C ILE A 85 46.41 -27.50 38.51
N THR A 86 46.30 -26.56 37.58
CA THR A 86 45.52 -25.34 37.73
C THR A 86 44.46 -25.22 36.65
N LYS A 87 43.32 -24.63 37.00
CA LYS A 87 42.24 -24.37 36.06
C LYS A 87 42.54 -23.13 35.23
N ILE A 88 42.15 -23.18 33.96
CA ILE A 88 42.07 -22.02 33.07
C ILE A 88 40.59 -21.67 32.97
N PRO A 89 40.13 -20.53 33.50
CA PRO A 89 38.71 -20.17 33.48
C PRO A 89 38.12 -20.19 32.07
N ALA A 90 36.86 -20.63 31.96
CA ALA A 90 36.09 -20.56 30.73
C ALA A 90 36.17 -19.15 30.09
N LEU A 91 36.27 -19.10 28.77
CA LEU A 91 36.52 -17.87 28.02
C LEU A 91 35.32 -16.92 27.98
N GLY A 92 34.14 -17.40 28.37
CA GLY A 92 32.87 -16.72 28.19
C GLY A 92 32.48 -16.56 26.72
N HIS A 93 31.24 -16.13 26.51
CA HIS A 93 30.74 -15.86 25.16
C HIS A 93 31.26 -14.52 24.64
N ASN A 94 31.70 -14.53 23.38
CA ASN A 94 32.06 -13.33 22.63
C ASN A 94 31.05 -13.16 21.50
N TYR A 95 29.93 -12.49 21.80
CA TYR A 95 28.85 -12.29 20.83
C TYR A 95 29.20 -11.20 19.81
N GLY A 96 28.92 -11.47 18.54
CA GLY A 96 28.97 -10.47 17.48
C GLY A 96 27.81 -9.46 17.53
N GLU A 97 27.67 -8.68 16.47
CA GLU A 97 26.56 -7.74 16.32
C GLU A 97 25.22 -8.46 16.14
N TRP A 98 24.15 -7.80 16.57
CA TRP A 98 22.79 -8.25 16.31
C TRP A 98 22.48 -8.21 14.81
N SER A 99 21.84 -9.26 14.32
CA SER A 99 21.35 -9.35 12.95
C SER A 99 19.85 -9.66 12.94
N ILE A 100 19.09 -9.04 12.05
CA ILE A 100 17.66 -9.34 11.91
C ILE A 100 17.51 -10.66 11.16
N THR A 101 16.99 -11.67 11.85
CA THR A 101 16.74 -13.03 11.29
C THR A 101 15.30 -13.21 10.85
N LYS A 102 14.39 -12.40 11.37
CA LYS A 102 13.00 -12.31 10.92
C LYS A 102 12.53 -10.87 11.01
N GLU A 103 12.17 -10.26 9.87
CA GLU A 103 11.60 -8.91 9.86
C GLU A 103 10.24 -8.88 10.58
N ALA A 104 9.99 -7.79 11.31
CA ALA A 104 8.68 -7.55 11.92
C ALA A 104 7.66 -7.11 10.87
N THR A 105 6.41 -7.56 10.99
CA THR A 105 5.29 -7.12 10.13
C THR A 105 4.33 -6.24 10.93
N CYS A 106 3.23 -5.79 10.31
CA CYS A 106 2.21 -5.03 11.02
C CYS A 106 1.59 -5.81 12.19
N THR A 107 1.51 -7.14 12.09
CA THR A 107 0.87 -8.02 13.07
C THR A 107 1.83 -8.96 13.77
N ASP A 108 2.88 -9.39 13.08
CA ASP A 108 3.81 -10.39 13.59
C ASP A 108 5.09 -9.74 14.11
N LYS A 109 5.53 -10.21 15.28
CA LYS A 109 6.83 -9.85 15.84
C LYS A 109 7.97 -10.34 14.93
N GLY A 110 9.01 -9.54 14.85
CA GLY A 110 10.29 -9.91 14.24
C GLY A 110 11.23 -10.55 15.25
N ILE A 111 12.42 -10.94 14.80
CA ILE A 111 13.47 -11.57 15.61
C ILE A 111 14.82 -11.00 15.18
N HIS A 112 15.64 -10.64 16.15
CA HIS A 112 17.07 -10.40 15.94
C HIS A 112 17.89 -11.39 16.76
N THR A 113 18.99 -11.86 16.18
CA THR A 113 19.86 -12.90 16.72
C THR A 113 21.31 -12.43 16.69
N LYS A 114 22.06 -12.73 17.75
CA LYS A 114 23.52 -12.60 17.78
C LYS A 114 24.15 -13.95 18.07
N VAL A 115 25.24 -14.23 17.38
CA VAL A 115 25.95 -15.52 17.46
C VAL A 115 27.31 -15.31 18.13
N CYS A 116 27.71 -16.24 18.98
CA CYS A 116 29.05 -16.24 19.55
C CYS A 116 30.09 -16.53 18.46
N MET A 117 31.15 -15.74 18.39
CA MET A 117 32.20 -15.93 17.37
C MET A 117 33.13 -17.12 17.67
N ARG A 118 33.01 -17.72 18.86
CA ARG A 118 33.88 -18.80 19.35
C ARG A 118 33.18 -20.14 19.48
N CYS A 119 31.84 -20.18 19.46
CA CYS A 119 31.06 -21.40 19.58
C CYS A 119 29.70 -21.25 18.87
N PRO A 120 28.96 -22.36 18.63
CA PRO A 120 27.66 -22.32 17.97
C PRO A 120 26.51 -21.69 18.78
N GLU A 121 26.78 -21.19 20.00
CA GLU A 121 25.75 -20.57 20.85
C GLU A 121 25.22 -19.30 20.20
N GLU A 122 23.89 -19.16 20.19
CA GLU A 122 23.19 -17.97 19.72
C GLU A 122 22.13 -17.50 20.71
N VAL A 123 21.92 -16.19 20.75
CA VAL A 123 20.90 -15.56 21.58
C VAL A 123 19.97 -14.78 20.66
N SER A 124 18.67 -14.98 20.83
CA SER A 124 17.62 -14.30 20.04
C SER A 124 16.69 -13.51 20.93
N GLU A 125 16.26 -12.34 20.45
CA GLU A 125 15.30 -11.46 21.10
C GLU A 125 14.19 -11.06 20.12
N GLU A 126 12.99 -10.76 20.65
CA GLU A 126 11.83 -10.39 19.84
C GLU A 126 11.83 -8.91 19.49
N ILE A 127 11.60 -8.58 18.22
CA ILE A 127 11.28 -7.22 17.76
C ILE A 127 9.76 -7.05 17.80
N PRO A 128 9.21 -6.03 18.50
CA PRO A 128 7.78 -5.77 18.49
C PRO A 128 7.21 -5.62 17.07
N ALA A 129 5.96 -6.07 16.87
CA ALA A 129 5.26 -5.85 15.61
C ALA A 129 5.17 -4.35 15.30
N LEU A 130 5.25 -3.99 14.02
CA LEU A 130 5.29 -2.58 13.55
C LEU A 130 3.98 -1.82 13.78
N GLY A 131 2.89 -2.55 14.05
CA GLY A 131 1.54 -2.01 14.16
C GLY A 131 1.04 -1.41 12.85
N HIS A 132 -0.13 -0.79 12.93
CA HIS A 132 -0.80 -0.16 11.79
C HIS A 132 -0.65 1.36 11.82
N SER A 133 -0.14 1.93 10.73
CA SER A 133 -0.16 3.37 10.45
C SER A 133 -1.23 3.65 9.40
N ALA A 134 -2.17 4.56 9.68
CA ALA A 134 -3.24 4.91 8.75
C ALA A 134 -2.78 5.98 7.76
N GLY A 135 -2.84 5.66 6.47
CA GLY A 135 -2.54 6.60 5.40
C GLY A 135 -3.68 7.59 5.11
N ASP A 136 -3.61 8.23 3.94
CA ASP A 136 -4.60 9.20 3.50
C ASP A 136 -5.97 8.57 3.18
N TRP A 137 -7.00 9.42 3.22
CA TRP A 137 -8.34 9.03 2.79
C TRP A 137 -8.37 8.79 1.28
N GLU A 138 -8.78 7.58 0.89
CA GLU A 138 -8.99 7.21 -0.50
C GLU A 138 -10.45 6.82 -0.78
N VAL A 139 -10.93 7.11 -2.00
CA VAL A 139 -12.31 6.82 -2.39
C VAL A 139 -12.45 5.37 -2.84
N GLU A 140 -12.93 4.51 -1.93
CA GLU A 140 -13.31 3.12 -2.25
C GLU A 140 -14.55 3.09 -3.18
N LYS A 141 -15.52 3.97 -2.93
CA LYS A 141 -16.77 4.03 -3.71
C LYS A 141 -17.22 5.45 -3.93
N ALA A 142 -17.25 5.91 -5.18
CA ALA A 142 -17.72 7.25 -5.50
C ALA A 142 -19.21 7.45 -5.15
N SER A 143 -19.53 8.61 -4.57
CA SER A 143 -20.92 8.97 -4.29
C SER A 143 -21.71 9.30 -5.55
N THR A 144 -23.00 8.97 -5.54
CA THR A 144 -23.94 9.31 -6.61
C THR A 144 -25.08 10.18 -6.06
N ILE A 145 -26.02 10.56 -6.92
CA ILE A 145 -27.26 11.22 -6.46
C ILE A 145 -28.22 10.26 -5.74
N PHE A 146 -28.01 8.95 -5.88
CA PHE A 146 -28.88 7.91 -5.30
C PHE A 146 -28.27 7.24 -4.08
N THR A 147 -26.94 7.10 -4.06
CA THR A 147 -26.19 6.34 -3.06
C THR A 147 -25.09 7.20 -2.46
N LYS A 148 -24.82 6.99 -1.16
CA LYS A 148 -23.63 7.56 -0.52
C LYS A 148 -22.39 6.94 -1.14
N GLY A 149 -21.29 7.69 -1.09
CA GLY A 149 -19.97 7.14 -1.39
C GLY A 149 -19.33 6.64 -0.11
N VAL A 150 -18.15 6.05 -0.25
CA VAL A 150 -17.35 5.51 0.83
C VAL A 150 -15.91 5.87 0.57
N GLU A 151 -15.25 6.36 1.60
CA GLU A 151 -13.81 6.51 1.65
C GLU A 151 -13.25 5.69 2.82
N VAL A 152 -12.02 5.22 2.64
CA VAL A 152 -11.31 4.38 3.60
C VAL A 152 -9.92 4.97 3.85
N LYS A 153 -9.38 4.74 5.04
CA LYS A 153 -7.93 4.82 5.25
C LYS A 153 -7.38 3.40 5.33
N LYS A 154 -6.33 3.15 4.56
CA LYS A 154 -5.62 1.88 4.58
C LYS A 154 -4.32 2.00 5.35
N CYS A 155 -3.84 0.86 5.84
CA CYS A 155 -2.51 0.80 6.39
C CYS A 155 -1.47 1.03 5.29
N GLU A 156 -0.51 1.93 5.50
CA GLU A 156 0.52 2.29 4.52
C GLU A 156 1.46 1.13 4.15
N ARG A 157 1.44 0.05 4.95
CA ARG A 157 2.34 -1.11 4.77
C ARG A 157 1.62 -2.37 4.27
N CYS A 158 0.37 -2.60 4.67
CA CYS A 158 -0.33 -3.87 4.40
C CYS A 158 -1.75 -3.71 3.84
N ASP A 159 -2.16 -2.50 3.47
CA ASP A 159 -3.42 -2.16 2.81
C ASP A 159 -4.72 -2.55 3.54
N ILE A 160 -4.65 -3.07 4.77
CA ILE A 160 -5.84 -3.34 5.58
C ILE A 160 -6.59 -2.03 5.85
N VAL A 161 -7.92 -2.07 5.78
CA VAL A 161 -8.77 -0.91 6.07
C VAL A 161 -8.83 -0.69 7.58
N LEU A 162 -8.36 0.47 8.02
CA LEU A 162 -8.31 0.86 9.44
C LEU A 162 -9.49 1.76 9.83
N GLU A 163 -9.85 2.68 8.93
CA GLU A 163 -10.98 3.58 9.12
C GLU A 163 -11.88 3.59 7.88
N LYS A 164 -13.18 3.77 8.10
CA LYS A 164 -14.18 3.81 7.04
C LYS A 164 -15.22 4.89 7.34
N ARG A 165 -15.54 5.73 6.36
CA ARG A 165 -16.61 6.72 6.51
C ARG A 165 -17.43 6.94 5.24
N ASP A 166 -18.63 7.45 5.47
CA ASP A 166 -19.61 7.75 4.44
C ASP A 166 -19.36 9.12 3.79
N ILE A 167 -19.30 9.14 2.46
CA ILE A 167 -19.35 10.38 1.67
C ILE A 167 -20.82 10.72 1.38
N LYS A 168 -21.23 11.96 1.68
CA LYS A 168 -22.58 12.44 1.40
C LYS A 168 -22.95 12.27 -0.09
N LYS A 169 -24.23 11.97 -0.35
CA LYS A 169 -24.79 11.85 -1.71
C LYS A 169 -24.58 13.15 -2.49
N LYS A 170 -24.35 13.06 -3.80
CA LYS A 170 -24.27 14.24 -4.67
C LYS A 170 -25.65 14.91 -4.75
N LYS A 171 -25.67 16.24 -4.78
CA LYS A 171 -26.92 17.01 -4.93
C LYS A 171 -27.41 16.92 -6.37
N ALA A 172 -28.58 16.32 -6.56
CA ALA A 172 -29.27 16.34 -7.85
C ALA A 172 -29.77 17.76 -8.18
N LYS A 173 -29.76 18.10 -9.48
CA LYS A 173 -30.27 19.37 -10.01
C LYS A 173 -31.07 19.12 -11.27
N VAL A 174 -32.26 19.73 -11.34
CA VAL A 174 -33.14 19.70 -12.50
C VAL A 174 -33.62 21.11 -12.85
N LYS A 175 -33.65 21.43 -14.14
CA LYS A 175 -34.24 22.65 -14.68
C LYS A 175 -35.16 22.29 -15.85
N LEU A 176 -36.06 23.20 -16.19
CA LEU A 176 -36.82 23.16 -17.43
C LEU A 176 -36.26 24.17 -18.41
N ASN A 177 -36.46 23.96 -19.71
CA ASN A 177 -36.05 24.93 -20.73
C ASN A 177 -36.85 26.25 -20.69
N ALA A 178 -37.95 26.31 -19.93
CA ALA A 178 -38.65 27.54 -19.59
C ALA A 178 -39.30 27.44 -18.20
N LYS A 179 -39.38 28.58 -17.49
CA LYS A 179 -40.13 28.72 -16.22
C LYS A 179 -41.60 29.08 -16.44
N SER A 180 -41.93 29.63 -17.60
CA SER A 180 -43.30 29.92 -17.99
C SER A 180 -43.47 29.80 -19.51
N THR A 181 -44.68 29.45 -19.94
CA THR A 181 -45.07 29.45 -21.34
C THR A 181 -46.55 29.76 -21.50
N THR A 182 -46.94 30.24 -22.67
CA THR A 182 -48.32 30.54 -23.05
C THR A 182 -48.76 29.59 -24.15
N MET A 183 -49.93 28.98 -24.02
CA MET A 183 -50.51 28.06 -24.99
C MET A 183 -51.89 28.54 -25.42
N GLN A 184 -52.25 28.26 -26.66
CA GLN A 184 -53.61 28.45 -27.13
C GLN A 184 -54.47 27.27 -26.63
N VAL A 185 -55.72 27.56 -26.23
CA VAL A 185 -56.71 26.55 -25.85
C VAL A 185 -56.86 25.47 -26.93
N ASN A 186 -57.13 24.23 -26.52
CA ASN A 186 -57.27 23.04 -27.39
C ASN A 186 -56.03 22.66 -28.20
N LYS A 187 -54.86 23.26 -27.94
CA LYS A 187 -53.58 22.86 -28.54
C LYS A 187 -52.74 21.99 -27.62
N THR A 188 -51.84 21.22 -28.22
CA THR A 188 -50.84 20.43 -27.49
C THR A 188 -49.43 20.92 -27.75
N SER A 189 -48.52 20.70 -26.81
CA SER A 189 -47.11 21.07 -26.95
C SER A 189 -46.18 20.05 -26.31
N THR A 190 -45.08 19.76 -26.99
CA THR A 190 -43.94 18.97 -26.48
C THR A 190 -42.69 19.85 -26.30
N ALA A 191 -42.83 21.17 -26.39
CA ALA A 191 -41.72 22.11 -26.37
C ALA A 191 -41.08 22.26 -24.99
N LEU A 192 -41.81 21.94 -23.91
CA LEU A 192 -41.24 21.92 -22.56
C LEU A 192 -40.33 20.69 -22.42
N LYS A 193 -39.05 20.94 -22.14
CA LYS A 193 -38.01 19.89 -22.04
C LYS A 193 -37.30 20.00 -20.71
N VAL A 194 -36.98 18.83 -20.14
CA VAL A 194 -36.13 18.69 -18.95
C VAL A 194 -34.69 18.95 -19.34
N LYS A 195 -34.01 19.80 -18.57
CA LYS A 195 -32.58 20.03 -18.60
C LYS A 195 -32.02 19.54 -17.26
N SER A 196 -31.58 18.28 -17.22
CA SER A 196 -30.88 17.71 -16.06
C SER A 196 -29.37 17.79 -16.27
N SER A 197 -28.65 18.21 -15.23
CA SER A 197 -27.19 18.11 -15.17
C SER A 197 -26.71 16.89 -14.37
N SER A 198 -27.64 16.07 -13.88
CA SER A 198 -27.37 14.95 -12.99
C SER A 198 -27.34 13.65 -13.80
N ARG A 199 -26.15 13.06 -13.97
CA ARG A 199 -25.96 11.82 -14.76
C ARG A 199 -26.79 10.67 -14.17
N GLY A 200 -27.52 9.96 -15.03
CA GLY A 200 -28.37 8.83 -14.63
C GLY A 200 -29.72 9.21 -14.01
N ASP A 201 -30.01 10.51 -13.80
CA ASP A 201 -31.31 10.93 -13.28
C ASP A 201 -32.35 11.01 -14.39
N THR A 202 -33.35 10.13 -14.35
CA THR A 202 -34.43 10.10 -15.33
C THR A 202 -35.71 10.71 -14.76
N VAL A 203 -36.61 11.12 -15.65
CA VAL A 203 -37.94 11.57 -15.24
C VAL A 203 -38.68 10.42 -14.54
N ARG A 204 -39.25 10.70 -13.37
CA ARG A 204 -40.15 9.78 -12.67
C ARG A 204 -41.59 10.03 -13.07
N LYS A 205 -42.03 11.29 -13.05
CA LYS A 205 -43.40 11.67 -13.42
C LYS A 205 -43.53 13.13 -13.79
N TRP A 206 -44.55 13.43 -14.57
CA TRP A 206 -45.11 14.77 -14.76
C TRP A 206 -46.46 14.90 -14.08
N THR A 207 -46.73 16.07 -13.50
CA THR A 207 -48.02 16.40 -12.89
C THR A 207 -48.48 17.80 -13.27
N SER A 208 -49.80 18.00 -13.28
CA SER A 208 -50.42 19.32 -13.40
C SER A 208 -51.16 19.64 -12.12
N LEU A 209 -50.99 20.87 -11.62
CA LEU A 209 -51.70 21.36 -10.44
C LEU A 209 -53.21 21.49 -10.72
N ASN A 210 -53.59 21.97 -11.92
CA ASN A 210 -54.98 22.07 -12.34
C ASN A 210 -55.14 21.49 -13.76
N LYS A 211 -55.57 20.22 -13.80
CA LYS A 211 -55.79 19.45 -15.04
C LYS A 211 -56.95 19.96 -15.89
N LYS A 212 -57.83 20.82 -15.35
CA LYS A 212 -58.91 21.46 -16.11
C LYS A 212 -58.37 22.60 -17.00
N VAL A 213 -57.35 23.31 -16.53
CA VAL A 213 -56.66 24.36 -17.31
C VAL A 213 -55.65 23.76 -18.30
N ALA A 214 -54.73 22.93 -17.82
CA ALA A 214 -53.81 22.19 -18.69
C ALA A 214 -53.50 20.81 -18.12
N ALA A 215 -53.60 19.77 -18.96
CA ALA A 215 -53.18 18.42 -18.62
C ALA A 215 -51.76 18.15 -19.14
N VAL A 216 -51.07 17.19 -18.52
CA VAL A 216 -49.75 16.73 -18.97
C VAL A 216 -49.70 15.22 -18.99
N ASP A 217 -49.13 14.65 -20.04
CA ASP A 217 -48.85 13.23 -20.11
C ASP A 217 -47.76 12.83 -19.11
N LYS A 218 -48.05 11.81 -18.29
CA LYS A 218 -47.23 11.44 -17.13
C LYS A 218 -45.82 10.99 -17.51
N LYS A 219 -45.63 10.43 -18.71
CA LYS A 219 -44.35 9.84 -19.17
C LYS A 219 -43.59 10.80 -20.09
N THR A 220 -44.26 11.35 -21.08
CA THR A 220 -43.65 12.14 -22.17
C THR A 220 -43.53 13.64 -21.85
N GLY A 221 -44.34 14.16 -20.91
CA GLY A 221 -44.40 15.59 -20.63
C GLY A 221 -45.14 16.40 -21.69
N LYS A 222 -45.86 15.75 -22.62
CA LYS A 222 -46.73 16.44 -23.59
C LYS A 222 -47.85 17.16 -22.85
N ILE A 223 -47.98 18.47 -23.06
CA ILE A 223 -49.00 19.31 -22.43
C ILE A 223 -50.20 19.47 -23.38
N THR A 224 -51.41 19.37 -22.85
CA THR A 224 -52.68 19.67 -23.53
C THR A 224 -53.36 20.84 -22.82
N ALA A 225 -53.49 21.97 -23.51
CA ALA A 225 -54.22 23.13 -23.02
C ALA A 225 -55.73 22.91 -23.18
N LYS A 226 -56.51 23.13 -22.11
CA LYS A 226 -57.93 22.76 -22.06
C LYS A 226 -58.86 23.94 -21.83
N SER A 227 -58.58 24.80 -20.85
CA SER A 227 -59.39 25.98 -20.56
C SER A 227 -58.51 27.20 -20.32
N VAL A 228 -59.02 28.38 -20.63
CA VAL A 228 -58.37 29.66 -20.34
C VAL A 228 -58.04 29.75 -18.84
N GLY A 229 -56.89 30.34 -18.52
CA GLY A 229 -56.39 30.47 -17.14
C GLY A 229 -54.92 30.12 -17.04
N TYR A 230 -54.45 29.78 -15.84
CA TYR A 230 -53.07 29.31 -15.66
C TYR A 230 -52.99 28.14 -14.69
N THR A 231 -51.94 27.33 -14.87
CA THR A 231 -51.61 26.25 -13.95
C THR A 231 -50.11 25.98 -13.92
N TYR A 232 -49.66 25.14 -13.00
CA TYR A 232 -48.27 24.70 -12.92
C TYR A 232 -48.14 23.25 -13.38
N ILE A 233 -47.22 23.04 -14.31
CA ILE A 233 -46.74 21.71 -14.69
C ILE A 233 -45.43 21.45 -13.92
N THR A 234 -45.38 20.34 -13.19
CA THR A 234 -44.23 19.92 -12.40
C THR A 234 -43.63 18.65 -12.99
N VAL A 235 -42.31 18.63 -13.19
CA VAL A 235 -41.55 17.39 -13.42
C VAL A 235 -40.89 16.98 -12.12
N THR A 236 -40.98 15.69 -11.78
CA THR A 236 -40.26 15.08 -10.67
C THR A 236 -39.31 14.03 -11.23
N MET A 237 -38.03 14.14 -10.86
CA MET A 237 -36.98 13.21 -11.25
C MET A 237 -36.96 11.97 -10.32
N LYS A 238 -36.27 10.89 -10.71
CA LYS A 238 -36.13 9.70 -9.86
C LYS A 238 -35.37 10.01 -8.56
N SER A 239 -34.44 10.96 -8.59
CA SER A 239 -33.76 11.46 -7.38
C SER A 239 -34.67 12.24 -6.41
N GLY A 240 -35.91 12.54 -6.81
CA GLY A 240 -36.89 13.28 -6.01
C GLY A 240 -36.90 14.80 -6.26
N VAL A 241 -35.83 15.36 -6.85
CA VAL A 241 -35.82 16.79 -7.19
C VAL A 241 -36.86 17.11 -8.25
N SER A 242 -37.44 18.31 -8.17
CA SER A 242 -38.53 18.73 -9.04
C SER A 242 -38.31 20.13 -9.62
N ALA A 243 -38.87 20.38 -10.80
CA ALA A 243 -38.92 21.70 -11.42
C ALA A 243 -40.34 22.01 -11.91
N LYS A 244 -40.72 23.29 -11.85
CA LYS A 244 -42.07 23.76 -12.20
C LYS A 244 -42.02 24.74 -13.37
N CYS A 245 -43.06 24.71 -14.21
CA CYS A 245 -43.31 25.67 -15.27
C CYS A 245 -44.74 26.19 -15.17
N LYS A 246 -44.91 27.52 -15.17
CA LYS A 246 -46.22 28.19 -15.23
C LYS A 246 -46.75 28.15 -16.67
N VAL A 247 -47.81 27.40 -16.90
CA VAL A 247 -48.51 27.33 -18.18
C VAL A 247 -49.71 28.27 -18.14
N ILE A 248 -49.75 29.23 -19.05
CA ILE A 248 -50.85 30.18 -19.25
C ILE A 248 -51.60 29.73 -20.50
N VAL A 249 -52.91 29.58 -20.41
CA VAL A 249 -53.78 29.21 -21.51
C VAL A 249 -54.65 30.40 -21.88
N GLN A 250 -54.69 30.72 -23.18
CA GLN A 250 -55.46 31.83 -23.74
C GLN A 250 -56.20 31.41 -25.00
N GLU A 251 -57.16 32.22 -25.45
CA GLU A 251 -57.95 31.95 -26.67
C GLU A 251 -57.17 32.29 -27.94
N ASN A 252 -56.48 33.44 -27.93
CA ASN A 252 -55.74 33.95 -29.06
C ASN A 252 -54.49 33.14 -29.38
N ALA A 253 -54.13 33.11 -30.66
CA ALA A 253 -52.90 32.47 -31.13
C ALA A 253 -51.66 33.00 -30.38
N VAL A 254 -50.71 32.10 -30.11
CA VAL A 254 -49.50 32.43 -29.34
C VAL A 254 -48.42 32.97 -30.27
N ALA A 255 -48.27 34.29 -30.26
CA ALA A 255 -47.19 35.00 -30.95
C ALA A 255 -45.82 34.77 -30.30
N THR A 256 -44.76 34.64 -31.10
CA THR A 256 -43.39 34.69 -30.59
C THR A 256 -43.04 36.12 -30.15
N LYS A 257 -42.69 36.28 -28.87
CA LYS A 257 -42.22 37.55 -28.27
C LYS A 257 -40.70 37.74 -28.41
N LYS A 258 -39.94 36.63 -28.31
CA LYS A 258 -38.49 36.61 -28.47
C LYS A 258 -38.05 35.35 -29.22
N VAL A 259 -37.15 35.52 -30.18
CA VAL A 259 -36.52 34.43 -30.95
C VAL A 259 -35.01 34.50 -30.78
N LEU A 260 -34.35 33.35 -30.68
CA LEU A 260 -32.89 33.21 -30.60
C LEU A 260 -32.46 31.94 -31.34
N PHE A 261 -31.20 31.88 -31.76
CA PHE A 261 -30.57 30.60 -32.12
C PHE A 261 -29.93 29.93 -30.90
N GLY A 262 -29.84 28.60 -30.91
CA GLY A 262 -29.18 27.83 -29.87
C GLY A 262 -27.67 28.09 -29.77
N ALA A 263 -27.06 28.64 -30.83
CA ALA A 263 -25.68 29.08 -30.87
C ALA A 263 -25.55 30.41 -31.63
N LYS A 264 -24.62 31.28 -31.20
CA LYS A 264 -24.31 32.56 -31.89
C LYS A 264 -23.54 32.34 -33.20
N SER A 265 -22.70 31.31 -33.24
CA SER A 265 -21.94 30.89 -34.41
C SER A 265 -21.87 29.38 -34.52
N ILE A 266 -21.73 28.89 -35.75
CA ILE A 266 -21.64 27.48 -36.07
C ILE A 266 -20.62 27.30 -37.19
N GLU A 267 -19.78 26.28 -37.04
CA GLU A 267 -18.91 25.82 -38.12
C GLU A 267 -19.53 24.62 -38.84
N ILE A 268 -19.42 24.59 -40.16
CA ILE A 268 -19.91 23.51 -41.03
C ILE A 268 -18.83 23.22 -42.08
N LYS A 269 -18.46 21.95 -42.26
CA LYS A 269 -17.55 21.54 -43.34
C LYS A 269 -18.23 21.72 -44.70
N ASN A 270 -17.47 22.06 -45.73
CA ASN A 270 -17.99 22.24 -47.07
C ASN A 270 -18.82 21.01 -47.54
N GLY A 271 -19.95 21.28 -48.21
CA GLY A 271 -20.91 20.27 -48.66
C GLY A 271 -21.76 19.61 -47.55
N LYS A 272 -21.49 19.86 -46.27
CA LYS A 272 -22.31 19.34 -45.16
C LYS A 272 -23.46 20.28 -44.82
N SER A 273 -24.47 19.74 -44.16
CA SER A 273 -25.63 20.50 -43.68
C SER A 273 -25.84 20.34 -42.17
N LYS A 274 -26.43 21.34 -41.54
CA LYS A 274 -26.82 21.31 -40.13
C LYS A 274 -28.17 21.99 -39.91
N LYS A 275 -29.03 21.40 -39.08
CA LYS A 275 -30.28 22.03 -38.66
C LYS A 275 -30.00 23.03 -37.53
N LEU A 276 -30.37 24.29 -37.72
CA LEU A 276 -30.27 25.30 -36.67
C LEU A 276 -31.34 25.07 -35.62
N GLN A 277 -30.94 25.13 -34.35
CA GLN A 277 -31.89 25.13 -33.24
C GLN A 277 -32.42 26.55 -33.05
N VAL A 278 -33.73 26.74 -33.26
CA VAL A 278 -34.42 28.01 -33.00
C VAL A 278 -35.14 27.92 -31.65
N LEU A 279 -34.86 28.86 -30.76
CA LEU A 279 -35.44 29.00 -29.44
C LEU A 279 -36.45 30.14 -29.44
N ARG A 280 -37.69 29.85 -29.05
CA ARG A 280 -38.80 30.81 -29.01
C ARG A 280 -39.25 31.06 -27.57
N THR A 281 -39.70 32.28 -27.29
CA THR A 281 -40.41 32.64 -26.06
C THR A 281 -41.74 33.31 -26.44
N PRO A 282 -42.90 32.78 -26.02
CA PRO A 282 -43.09 31.53 -25.27
C PRO A 282 -42.61 30.28 -26.03
N ILE A 283 -42.21 29.23 -25.30
CA ILE A 283 -41.63 28.01 -25.93
C ILE A 283 -42.64 27.23 -26.78
N SER A 284 -43.94 27.43 -26.56
CA SER A 284 -45.04 26.82 -27.32
C SER A 284 -45.46 27.61 -28.55
N ALA A 285 -44.88 28.80 -28.82
CA ALA A 285 -45.19 29.56 -30.03
C ALA A 285 -44.82 28.76 -31.28
N ASN A 286 -45.69 28.81 -32.29
CA ASN A 286 -45.59 28.02 -33.52
C ASN A 286 -45.88 28.85 -34.78
N ASP A 287 -45.82 30.17 -34.68
CA ASP A 287 -45.89 31.10 -35.79
C ASP A 287 -44.84 30.79 -36.87
N LYS A 288 -45.18 31.13 -38.12
CA LYS A 288 -44.33 30.88 -39.30
C LYS A 288 -42.97 31.55 -39.12
N LEU A 289 -41.93 30.83 -39.52
CA LEU A 289 -40.55 31.31 -39.53
C LEU A 289 -40.07 31.47 -40.96
N GLU A 290 -39.36 32.56 -41.22
CA GLU A 290 -38.70 32.86 -42.48
C GLU A 290 -37.20 32.94 -42.24
N PHE A 291 -36.42 32.25 -43.09
CA PHE A 291 -34.97 32.19 -42.97
C PHE A 291 -34.33 32.81 -44.20
N THR A 292 -33.27 33.59 -44.00
CA THR A 292 -32.48 34.20 -45.06
C THR A 292 -30.99 34.04 -44.78
N SER A 293 -30.17 34.05 -45.84
CA SER A 293 -28.71 34.07 -45.76
C SER A 293 -28.18 35.37 -46.35
N SER A 294 -27.25 36.03 -45.67
CA SER A 294 -26.61 37.24 -46.21
C SER A 294 -25.68 36.94 -47.40
N ARG A 295 -25.19 35.70 -47.53
CA ARG A 295 -24.31 35.23 -48.62
C ARG A 295 -24.67 33.79 -48.98
N GLU A 296 -25.64 33.62 -49.88
CA GLU A 296 -26.11 32.32 -50.34
C GLU A 296 -25.07 31.49 -51.09
N LYS A 297 -24.05 32.13 -51.66
CA LYS A 297 -22.90 31.43 -52.27
C LYS A 297 -22.06 30.68 -51.23
N VAL A 298 -22.01 31.16 -49.98
CA VAL A 298 -21.27 30.53 -48.87
C VAL A 298 -22.13 29.46 -48.20
N ALA A 299 -23.36 29.79 -47.80
CA ALA A 299 -24.31 28.81 -47.28
C ALA A 299 -25.77 29.24 -47.51
N VAL A 300 -26.63 28.27 -47.77
CA VAL A 300 -28.09 28.46 -47.93
C VAL A 300 -28.85 27.83 -46.78
N VAL A 301 -30.04 28.35 -46.49
CA VAL A 301 -30.94 27.84 -45.45
C VAL A 301 -32.32 27.57 -46.05
N ASN A 302 -32.91 26.43 -45.74
CA ASN A 302 -34.27 26.13 -46.18
C ASN A 302 -35.33 26.60 -45.16
N SER A 303 -36.61 26.48 -45.54
CA SER A 303 -37.76 26.86 -44.69
C SER A 303 -37.84 26.12 -43.34
N LYS A 304 -37.16 24.97 -43.21
CA LYS A 304 -37.07 24.17 -41.97
C LYS A 304 -35.85 24.52 -41.12
N GLY A 305 -35.07 25.55 -41.51
CA GLY A 305 -33.85 25.98 -40.82
C GLY A 305 -32.66 25.05 -41.00
N LYS A 306 -32.65 24.19 -42.02
CA LYS A 306 -31.48 23.37 -42.38
C LYS A 306 -30.55 24.22 -43.25
N VAL A 307 -29.35 24.48 -42.74
CA VAL A 307 -28.28 25.19 -43.44
C VAL A 307 -27.42 24.20 -44.19
N THR A 308 -27.11 24.46 -45.44
CA THR A 308 -26.18 23.69 -46.27
C THR A 308 -25.01 24.57 -46.67
N ALA A 309 -23.79 24.13 -46.35
CA ALA A 309 -22.56 24.78 -46.72
C ALA A 309 -22.24 24.56 -48.21
N LYS A 310 -21.86 25.62 -48.92
CA LYS A 310 -21.57 25.58 -50.36
C LYS A 310 -20.11 25.94 -50.69
N SER A 311 -19.55 26.97 -50.06
CA SER A 311 -18.18 27.41 -50.31
C SER A 311 -17.52 27.91 -49.03
N LYS A 312 -16.20 27.79 -48.94
CA LYS A 312 -15.41 28.31 -47.83
C LYS A 312 -15.68 29.81 -47.62
N GLY A 313 -15.79 30.23 -46.36
CA GLY A 313 -16.06 31.62 -45.99
C GLY A 313 -17.01 31.76 -44.81
N SER A 314 -17.55 32.96 -44.61
CA SER A 314 -18.52 33.24 -43.55
C SER A 314 -19.78 33.92 -44.09
N THR A 315 -20.94 33.56 -43.54
CA THR A 315 -22.25 34.16 -43.82
C THR A 315 -23.08 34.28 -42.54
N THR A 316 -24.12 35.10 -42.55
CA THR A 316 -25.07 35.21 -41.44
C THR A 316 -26.43 34.69 -41.87
N ILE A 317 -26.96 33.74 -41.12
CA ILE A 317 -28.34 33.28 -41.27
C ILE A 317 -29.22 34.07 -40.32
N THR A 318 -30.29 34.67 -40.85
CA THR A 318 -31.28 35.41 -40.07
C THR A 318 -32.61 34.66 -40.10
N VAL A 319 -33.26 34.55 -38.94
CA VAL A 319 -34.65 34.08 -38.82
C VAL A 319 -35.55 35.26 -38.47
N LYS A 320 -36.70 35.38 -39.13
CA LYS A 320 -37.76 36.34 -38.86
C LYS A 320 -39.06 35.61 -38.51
N THR A 321 -39.75 36.04 -37.47
CA THR A 321 -41.08 35.54 -37.09
C THR A 321 -42.18 36.32 -37.81
N ALA A 322 -43.40 35.77 -37.86
CA ALA A 322 -44.57 36.48 -38.40
C ALA A 322 -44.83 37.83 -37.70
N THR A 323 -44.49 37.94 -36.42
CA THR A 323 -44.57 39.17 -35.62
C THR A 323 -43.38 40.13 -35.79
N GLY A 324 -42.49 39.86 -36.75
CA GLY A 324 -41.34 40.71 -37.07
C GLY A 324 -40.13 40.56 -36.15
N LYS A 325 -40.13 39.64 -35.16
CA LYS A 325 -38.96 39.39 -34.31
C LYS A 325 -37.86 38.71 -35.12
N LYS A 326 -36.60 39.11 -34.90
CA LYS A 326 -35.44 38.60 -35.64
C LYS A 326 -34.38 38.02 -34.71
N ALA A 327 -33.63 37.04 -35.21
CA ALA A 327 -32.38 36.57 -34.62
C ALA A 327 -31.40 36.16 -35.72
N SER A 328 -30.10 36.22 -35.42
CA SER A 328 -29.05 35.94 -36.40
C SER A 328 -28.01 34.96 -35.84
N CYS A 329 -27.43 34.14 -36.71
CA CYS A 329 -26.38 33.16 -36.40
C CYS A 329 -25.29 33.24 -37.48
N LYS A 330 -24.02 33.37 -37.06
CA LYS A 330 -22.88 33.35 -37.97
C LYS A 330 -22.54 31.91 -38.37
N ILE A 331 -22.39 31.66 -39.66
CA ILE A 331 -21.98 30.37 -40.21
C ILE A 331 -20.58 30.52 -40.80
N TYR A 332 -19.66 29.67 -40.36
CA TYR A 332 -18.32 29.54 -40.91
C TYR A 332 -18.22 28.23 -41.68
N VAL A 333 -17.93 28.33 -42.97
CA VAL A 333 -17.69 27.17 -43.83
C VAL A 333 -16.19 26.95 -43.94
N LYS A 334 -15.78 25.75 -43.51
CA LYS A 334 -14.40 25.26 -43.62
C LYS A 334 -14.29 24.36 -44.85
#